data_AF-A0A2N9NT84-F1
#
_entry.id   AF-A0A2N9NT84-F1
#
_cell.length_a   1.000
_cell.length_b   1.000
_cell.length_c   1.000
_cell.angle_alpha   90.00
_cell.angle_beta   90.00
_cell.angle_gamma   90.00
#
_symmetry.space_group_name_H-M   'P 1'
#
loop_
_entity.id
_entity.type
_entity.pdbx_description
1 polymer ?
#
loop_
_entity_poly.entity_id
_entity_poly.type
_entity_poly.pdbx_seq_one_letter_code
_entity_poly.pdbx_strand_id
1 'polypeptide(L)'
;MRRDTAWLGSPAIFLPQRQTSAAFPESATFHPSARLRILRAAIEFVRVISPSTCFIILISLLFSALLLLHDYLSMGEALLFFPFLYVGCGLAAALITIGTKWVLVGRYRPCERPLWSTFVWRNELLNALHEHLAEPFLVGALSGTPFLCWYFRALGARIGRRVYMETTDFSEFDLASIGDEAALNADCTIQTHLFEDRVMKMDRIDVAPQGKVGAGSLVLYDTRMETGAALGDLSLLMKGEVLPAGTAWEGVPARRRVEAS
;
A
#
# COMPACT_ATOMS: atom_id res chain seq x y z
N MET A 1 17.62 24.61 15.20
CA MET A 1 17.83 23.17 14.93
C MET A 1 19.33 22.91 14.82
N ARG A 2 19.86 21.89 15.50
CA ARG A 2 21.27 21.47 15.34
C ARG A 2 21.42 20.79 13.98
N ARG A 3 22.51 21.08 13.25
CA ARG A 3 22.83 20.37 12.00
C ARG A 3 22.97 18.87 12.31
N ASP A 4 22.48 18.03 11.41
CA ASP A 4 22.50 16.56 11.50
C ASP A 4 21.68 15.92 12.64
N THR A 5 20.64 16.60 13.13
CA THR A 5 19.69 16.03 14.09
C THR A 5 18.32 15.80 13.46
N ALA A 6 17.71 14.64 13.72
CA ALA A 6 16.36 14.31 13.29
C ALA A 6 15.42 14.35 14.50
N TRP A 7 14.28 15.00 14.33
CA TRP A 7 13.26 15.17 15.36
C TRP A 7 11.90 14.79 14.77
N LEU A 8 11.04 14.19 15.59
CA LEU A 8 9.74 13.69 15.17
C LEU A 8 8.69 14.01 16.23
N GLY A 9 7.47 14.32 15.80
CA GLY A 9 6.32 14.31 16.69
C GLY A 9 6.01 15.61 17.44
N SER A 10 4.96 15.55 18.25
CA SER A 10 4.48 16.65 19.11
C SER A 10 4.05 16.09 20.48
N PRO A 11 4.79 16.36 21.58
CA PRO A 11 6.03 17.11 21.63
C PRO A 11 7.18 16.40 20.90
N ALA A 12 8.12 17.18 20.35
CA ALA A 12 9.19 16.65 19.53
C ALA A 12 10.12 15.70 20.33
N ILE A 13 10.30 14.49 19.81
CA ILE A 13 11.28 13.52 20.28
C ILE A 13 12.52 13.53 19.39
N PHE A 14 13.68 13.31 19.99
CA PHE A 14 14.93 13.14 19.25
C PHE A 14 15.00 11.73 18.69
N LEU A 15 15.26 11.60 17.39
CA LEU A 15 15.56 10.32 16.76
C LEU A 15 17.08 10.11 16.79
N PRO A 16 17.59 9.08 17.51
CA PRO A 16 19.02 8.78 17.49
C PRO A 16 19.50 8.50 16.06
N GLN A 17 20.79 8.75 15.81
CA GLN A 17 21.43 8.72 14.49
C GLN A 17 20.91 7.61 13.58
N ARG A 18 20.62 7.97 12.32
CA ARG A 18 20.25 7.02 11.28
C ARG A 18 21.30 5.90 11.23
N GLN A 19 20.84 4.66 11.34
CA GLN A 19 21.70 3.51 11.14
C GLN A 19 22.20 3.53 9.69
N THR A 20 23.46 3.92 9.52
CA THR A 20 24.10 3.94 8.21
C THR A 20 24.17 2.51 7.72
N SER A 21 23.42 2.19 6.67
CA SER A 21 23.35 0.83 6.15
C SER A 21 24.64 0.53 5.37
N ALA A 22 25.69 0.12 6.07
CA ALA A 22 27.00 -0.22 5.50
C ALA A 22 26.97 -1.48 4.61
N ALA A 23 25.81 -2.12 4.45
CA ALA A 23 25.64 -3.38 3.75
C ALA A 23 25.73 -3.28 2.22
N PHE A 24 25.60 -2.08 1.63
CA PHE A 24 25.52 -1.91 0.17
C PHE A 24 26.55 -0.91 -0.37
N PRO A 25 27.12 -1.14 -1.57
CA PRO A 25 28.09 -0.23 -2.17
C PRO A 25 27.44 1.11 -2.53
N GLU A 26 28.22 2.20 -2.46
CA GLU A 26 27.74 3.56 -2.78
C GLU A 26 27.14 3.67 -4.19
N SER A 27 27.61 2.85 -5.13
CA SER A 27 27.08 2.81 -6.50
C SER A 27 25.66 2.26 -6.61
N ALA A 28 25.17 1.57 -5.59
CA ALA A 28 23.79 1.08 -5.52
C ALA A 28 22.88 2.03 -4.71
N THR A 29 23.45 3.03 -4.05
CA THR A 29 22.74 3.96 -3.17
C THR A 29 22.88 5.41 -3.65
N PHE A 30 24.01 6.06 -3.39
CA PHE A 30 24.24 7.50 -3.62
C PHE A 30 24.81 7.85 -5.00
N HIS A 31 25.72 7.02 -5.53
CA HIS A 31 26.51 7.32 -6.73
C HIS A 31 26.30 6.29 -7.85
N PRO A 32 25.08 6.16 -8.39
CA PRO A 32 24.76 5.17 -9.42
C PRO A 32 25.53 5.40 -10.71
N SER A 33 25.96 4.29 -11.32
CA SER A 33 26.59 4.29 -12.64
C SER A 33 25.64 4.80 -13.73
N ALA A 34 26.19 5.33 -14.83
CA ALA A 34 25.40 5.84 -15.95
C ALA A 34 24.41 4.79 -16.50
N ARG A 35 24.83 3.51 -16.57
CA ARG A 35 23.97 2.39 -16.98
C ARG A 35 22.74 2.24 -16.07
N LEU A 36 22.92 2.31 -14.75
CA LEU A 36 21.81 2.21 -13.80
C LEU A 36 20.85 3.39 -13.93
N ARG A 37 21.37 4.61 -14.18
CA ARG A 37 20.55 5.80 -14.46
C ARG A 37 19.69 5.63 -15.70
N ILE A 38 20.26 5.13 -16.80
CA ILE A 38 19.52 4.87 -18.05
C ILE A 38 18.45 3.80 -17.82
N LEU A 39 18.79 2.71 -17.15
CA LEU A 39 17.84 1.63 -16.87
C LEU A 39 16.70 2.09 -15.95
N ARG A 40 17.01 2.86 -14.90
CA ARG A 40 16.01 3.50 -14.03
C ARG A 40 15.10 4.42 -14.84
N ALA A 41 15.66 5.28 -15.69
CA ALA A 41 14.87 6.19 -16.53
C ALA A 41 13.92 5.44 -17.46
N ALA A 42 14.35 4.33 -18.05
CA ALA A 42 13.50 3.49 -18.88
C ALA A 42 12.34 2.87 -18.09
N ILE A 43 12.60 2.36 -16.89
CA ILE A 43 11.55 1.77 -16.03
C ILE A 43 10.61 2.85 -15.49
N GLU A 44 11.14 4.02 -15.13
CA GLU A 44 10.35 5.19 -14.74
C GLU A 44 9.41 5.63 -15.85
N PHE A 45 9.89 5.69 -17.09
CA PHE A 45 9.06 5.99 -18.25
C PHE A 45 7.89 4.99 -18.38
N VAL A 46 8.16 3.69 -18.24
CA VAL A 46 7.11 2.66 -18.24
C VAL A 46 6.15 2.84 -17.06
N ARG A 47 6.65 3.07 -15.85
CA ARG A 47 5.85 3.28 -14.64
C ARG A 47 4.92 4.48 -14.76
N VAL A 48 5.39 5.59 -15.32
CA VAL A 48 4.60 6.83 -15.47
C VAL A 48 3.54 6.68 -16.56
N ILE A 49 3.86 5.99 -17.67
CA ILE A 49 2.95 5.92 -18.82
C ILE A 49 1.96 4.77 -18.70
N SER A 50 2.38 3.61 -18.18
CA SER A 50 1.57 2.39 -18.22
C SER A 50 0.20 2.50 -17.54
N PRO A 51 0.02 3.15 -16.36
CA PRO A 51 -1.30 3.27 -15.75
C PRO A 51 -2.25 4.08 -16.64
N SER A 52 -1.80 5.25 -17.12
CA SER A 52 -2.59 6.12 -18.00
C SER A 52 -2.91 5.46 -19.34
N THR A 53 -1.98 4.73 -19.94
CA THR A 53 -2.23 3.97 -21.17
C THR A 53 -3.26 2.87 -20.95
N CYS A 54 -3.14 2.09 -19.87
CA CYS A 54 -4.14 1.08 -19.52
C CYS A 54 -5.51 1.71 -19.24
N PHE A 55 -5.54 2.85 -18.56
CA PHE A 55 -6.76 3.60 -18.29
C PHE A 55 -7.45 4.01 -19.59
N ILE A 56 -6.71 4.63 -20.52
CA ILE A 56 -7.23 5.03 -21.83
C ILE A 56 -7.74 3.82 -22.59
N ILE A 57 -6.99 2.73 -22.64
CA ILE A 57 -7.40 1.49 -23.33
C ILE A 57 -8.72 0.96 -22.75
N LEU A 58 -8.83 0.83 -21.42
CA LEU A 58 -10.03 0.32 -20.78
C LEU A 58 -11.25 1.22 -21.03
N ILE A 59 -11.07 2.55 -20.96
CA ILE A 59 -12.14 3.49 -21.28
C ILE A 59 -12.52 3.42 -22.77
N SER A 60 -11.55 3.33 -23.68
CA SER A 60 -11.82 3.15 -25.11
C SER A 60 -12.60 1.85 -25.37
N LEU A 61 -12.22 0.74 -24.72
CA LEU A 61 -12.93 -0.53 -24.83
C LEU A 61 -14.35 -0.45 -24.26
N LEU A 62 -14.54 0.26 -23.15
CA LEU A 62 -15.87 0.53 -22.57
C LEU A 62 -16.77 1.26 -23.58
N PHE A 63 -16.28 2.36 -24.15
CA PHE A 63 -17.02 3.13 -25.15
C PHE A 63 -17.29 2.31 -26.42
N SER A 64 -16.30 1.57 -26.92
CA SER A 64 -16.48 0.68 -28.07
C SER A 64 -17.54 -0.39 -27.80
N ALA A 65 -17.54 -1.00 -26.61
CA ALA A 65 -18.56 -1.98 -26.24
C ALA A 65 -19.97 -1.35 -26.19
N LEU A 66 -20.08 -0.12 -25.67
CA LEU A 66 -21.35 0.60 -25.64
C LEU A 66 -21.87 0.93 -27.06
N LEU A 67 -20.97 1.35 -27.96
CA LEU A 67 -21.33 1.61 -29.37
C LEU A 67 -21.78 0.33 -30.07
N LEU A 68 -21.09 -0.79 -29.86
CA LEU A 68 -21.50 -2.09 -30.41
C LEU A 68 -22.88 -2.52 -29.88
N LEU A 69 -23.22 -2.24 -28.62
CA LEU A 69 -24.57 -2.50 -28.10
C LEU A 69 -25.61 -1.62 -28.80
N HIS A 70 -25.28 -0.37 -29.10
CA HIS A 70 -26.20 0.54 -29.78
C HIS A 70 -26.52 0.13 -31.22
N ASP A 71 -25.65 -0.64 -31.88
CA ASP A 71 -25.94 -1.20 -33.21
C ASP A 71 -27.14 -2.18 -33.18
N TYR A 72 -27.47 -2.74 -32.01
CA TYR A 72 -28.56 -3.71 -31.84
C TYR A 72 -29.67 -3.25 -30.90
N LEU A 73 -29.39 -2.29 -30.02
CA LEU A 73 -30.27 -1.79 -28.96
C LEU A 73 -30.50 -0.28 -29.07
N SER A 74 -31.61 0.19 -28.53
CA SER A 74 -31.81 1.63 -28.37
C SER A 74 -30.75 2.23 -27.43
N MET A 75 -30.50 3.53 -27.54
CA MET A 75 -29.55 4.24 -26.68
C MET A 75 -29.87 4.04 -25.19
N GLY A 76 -31.16 4.08 -24.83
CA GLY A 76 -31.60 3.89 -23.45
C GLY A 76 -31.28 2.51 -22.91
N GLU A 77 -31.53 1.47 -23.71
CA GLU A 77 -31.20 0.08 -23.34
C GLU A 77 -29.70 -0.14 -23.24
N ALA A 78 -28.91 0.39 -24.18
CA ALA A 78 -27.45 0.29 -24.14
C ALA A 78 -26.87 0.94 -22.87
N LEU A 79 -27.41 2.10 -22.45
CA LEU A 79 -26.99 2.79 -21.22
C LEU A 79 -27.28 1.98 -19.94
N LEU A 80 -28.31 1.12 -19.93
CA LEU A 80 -28.56 0.22 -18.79
C LEU A 80 -27.43 -0.81 -18.60
N PHE A 81 -26.66 -1.12 -19.65
CA PHE A 81 -25.50 -2.01 -19.55
C PHE A 81 -24.24 -1.31 -19.04
N PHE A 82 -24.19 0.03 -19.03
CA PHE A 82 -22.99 0.79 -18.68
C PHE A 82 -22.39 0.42 -17.31
N PRO A 83 -23.17 0.30 -16.20
CA PRO A 83 -22.61 -0.07 -14.90
C PRO A 83 -21.92 -1.44 -14.93
N PHE A 84 -22.48 -2.41 -15.67
CA PHE A 84 -21.91 -3.76 -15.78
C PHE A 84 -20.62 -3.75 -16.60
N LEU A 85 -20.59 -3.01 -17.71
CA LEU A 85 -19.38 -2.82 -18.51
C LEU A 85 -18.28 -2.13 -17.69
N TYR A 86 -18.64 -1.10 -16.91
CA TYR A 86 -17.71 -0.39 -16.05
C TYR A 86 -17.11 -1.29 -14.96
N VAL A 87 -17.94 -2.09 -14.28
CA VAL A 87 -17.47 -3.13 -13.35
C VAL A 87 -16.55 -4.13 -14.06
N GLY A 88 -16.87 -4.52 -15.30
CA GLY A 88 -16.01 -5.36 -16.13
C GLY A 88 -14.62 -4.77 -16.37
N CYS A 89 -14.54 -3.48 -16.73
CA CYS A 89 -13.27 -2.76 -16.85
C CYS A 89 -12.52 -2.69 -15.52
N GLY A 90 -13.22 -2.47 -14.42
CA GLY A 90 -12.63 -2.44 -13.09
C GLY A 90 -12.07 -3.78 -12.62
N LEU A 91 -12.78 -4.87 -12.91
CA LEU A 91 -12.27 -6.22 -12.67
C LEU A 91 -11.03 -6.50 -13.54
N ALA A 92 -11.03 -6.07 -14.80
CA ALA A 92 -9.87 -6.19 -15.68
C ALA A 92 -8.65 -5.42 -15.11
N ALA A 93 -8.84 -4.17 -14.68
CA ALA A 93 -7.80 -3.37 -14.03
C ALA A 93 -7.25 -4.06 -12.77
N ALA A 94 -8.12 -4.55 -11.88
CA ALA A 94 -7.72 -5.27 -10.68
C ALA A 94 -6.93 -6.55 -11.01
N LEU A 95 -7.37 -7.32 -12.02
CA LEU A 95 -6.69 -8.54 -12.48
C LEU A 95 -5.35 -8.25 -13.15
N ILE A 96 -5.22 -7.15 -13.90
CA ILE A 96 -3.93 -6.71 -14.46
C ILE A 96 -2.94 -6.42 -13.33
N THR A 97 -3.36 -5.71 -12.29
CA THR A 97 -2.50 -5.40 -11.13
C THR A 97 -2.12 -6.67 -10.36
N ILE A 98 -3.07 -7.57 -10.09
CA ILE A 98 -2.82 -8.87 -9.44
C ILE A 98 -1.86 -9.72 -10.28
N GLY A 99 -2.10 -9.84 -11.59
CA GLY A 99 -1.23 -10.58 -12.51
C GLY A 99 0.18 -10.01 -12.52
N THR A 100 0.31 -8.69 -12.58
CA THR A 100 1.61 -8.00 -12.54
C THR A 100 2.35 -8.27 -11.24
N LYS A 101 1.66 -8.27 -10.09
CA LYS A 101 2.24 -8.63 -8.80
C LYS A 101 2.90 -10.00 -8.84
N TRP A 102 2.17 -11.01 -9.31
CA TRP A 102 2.66 -12.39 -9.30
C TRP A 102 3.73 -12.66 -10.36
N VAL A 103 3.67 -12.00 -11.51
CA VAL A 103 4.63 -12.18 -12.61
C VAL A 103 5.93 -11.43 -12.36
N LEU A 104 5.88 -10.16 -11.91
CA LEU A 104 7.09 -9.33 -11.79
C LEU A 104 7.76 -9.40 -10.42
N VAL A 105 6.96 -9.44 -9.35
CA VAL A 105 7.47 -9.37 -7.97
C VAL A 105 7.50 -10.75 -7.33
N GLY A 106 6.41 -11.52 -7.45
CA GLY A 106 6.24 -12.79 -6.74
C GLY A 106 5.78 -12.58 -5.30
N ARG A 107 6.35 -13.31 -4.33
CA ARG A 107 6.05 -13.13 -2.90
C ARG A 107 7.06 -12.21 -2.23
N TYR A 108 6.58 -11.19 -1.53
CA TYR A 108 7.42 -10.37 -0.67
C TYR A 108 7.95 -11.19 0.52
N ARG A 109 9.19 -10.89 0.92
CA ARG A 109 9.84 -11.44 2.12
C ARG A 109 10.60 -10.32 2.81
N PRO A 110 10.71 -10.32 4.16
CA PRO A 110 11.53 -9.37 4.87
C PRO A 110 12.94 -9.33 4.28
N CYS A 111 13.40 -8.14 3.89
CA CYS A 111 14.71 -7.95 3.29
C CYS A 111 15.14 -6.49 3.26
N GLU A 112 16.42 -6.28 2.96
CA GLU A 112 16.98 -4.98 2.64
C GLU A 112 17.39 -4.94 1.18
N ARG A 113 17.05 -3.86 0.48
CA ARG A 113 17.37 -3.64 -0.93
C ARG A 113 17.81 -2.20 -1.17
N PRO A 114 18.92 -1.97 -1.88
CA PRO A 114 19.34 -0.61 -2.19
C PRO A 114 18.39 0.03 -3.22
N LEU A 115 18.27 1.36 -3.20
CA LEU A 115 17.39 2.14 -4.08
C LEU A 115 17.58 1.81 -5.56
N TRP A 116 18.82 1.61 -5.99
CA TRP A 116 19.15 1.29 -7.38
C TRP A 116 19.10 -0.22 -7.64
N SER A 117 18.02 -0.87 -7.23
CA SER A 117 17.77 -2.28 -7.48
C SER A 117 16.51 -2.49 -8.32
N THR A 118 16.56 -3.46 -9.22
CA THR A 118 15.40 -3.84 -10.05
C THR A 118 14.22 -4.32 -9.21
N PHE A 119 14.46 -4.80 -7.99
CA PHE A 119 13.41 -5.13 -7.04
C PHE A 119 12.57 -3.89 -6.68
N VAL A 120 13.21 -2.81 -6.23
CA VAL A 120 12.52 -1.56 -5.87
C VAL A 120 11.73 -1.03 -7.06
N TRP A 121 12.29 -1.10 -8.26
CA TRP A 121 11.66 -0.52 -9.44
C TRP A 121 10.45 -1.32 -9.92
N ARG A 122 10.49 -2.65 -9.81
CA ARG A 122 9.31 -3.52 -10.05
C ARG A 122 8.23 -3.29 -9.00
N ASN A 123 8.63 -3.08 -7.75
CA ASN A 123 7.72 -2.77 -6.66
C ASN A 123 6.97 -1.45 -6.91
N GLU A 124 7.70 -0.40 -7.24
CA GLU A 124 7.10 0.90 -7.57
C GLU A 124 6.21 0.86 -8.81
N LEU A 125 6.54 0.05 -9.83
CA LEU A 125 5.65 -0.18 -10.98
C LEU A 125 4.33 -0.82 -10.54
N LEU A 126 4.39 -1.83 -9.65
CA LEU A 126 3.19 -2.44 -9.12
C LEU A 126 2.35 -1.44 -8.31
N ASN A 127 2.98 -0.64 -7.45
CA ASN A 127 2.28 0.38 -6.66
C ASN A 127 1.61 1.41 -7.58
N ALA A 128 2.29 1.88 -8.63
CA ALA A 128 1.69 2.78 -9.62
C ALA A 128 0.47 2.18 -10.33
N LEU A 129 0.48 0.88 -10.65
CA LEU A 129 -0.71 0.19 -11.21
C LEU A 129 -1.81 -0.02 -10.18
N HIS A 130 -1.46 -0.19 -8.91
CA HIS A 130 -2.46 -0.26 -7.84
C HIS A 130 -3.16 1.09 -7.67
N GLU A 131 -2.39 2.15 -7.39
CA GLU A 131 -2.86 3.50 -7.05
C GLU A 131 -3.49 4.23 -8.24
N HIS A 132 -2.97 4.04 -9.47
CA HIS A 132 -3.41 4.83 -10.63
C HIS A 132 -4.21 4.05 -11.68
N LEU A 133 -4.43 2.75 -11.48
CA LEU A 133 -5.24 1.93 -12.37
C LEU A 133 -6.30 1.12 -11.62
N ALA A 134 -5.92 0.26 -10.67
CA ALA A 134 -6.91 -0.58 -9.98
C ALA A 134 -7.83 0.24 -9.04
N GLU A 135 -7.24 1.16 -8.27
CA GLU A 135 -7.96 1.99 -7.31
C GLU A 135 -9.02 2.91 -7.94
N PRO A 136 -8.71 3.73 -8.97
CA PRO A 136 -9.69 4.66 -9.54
C PRO A 136 -10.83 3.97 -10.28
N PHE A 137 -10.63 2.74 -10.80
CA PHE A 137 -11.66 2.02 -11.54
C PHE A 137 -12.61 1.21 -10.64
N LEU A 138 -12.10 0.55 -9.61
CA LEU A 138 -12.91 -0.37 -8.82
C LEU A 138 -12.46 -0.47 -7.36
N VAL A 139 -11.15 -0.62 -7.11
CA VAL A 139 -10.68 -1.03 -5.78
C VAL A 139 -11.04 0.02 -4.72
N GLY A 140 -10.96 1.32 -5.03
CA GLY A 140 -11.40 2.37 -4.10
C GLY A 140 -12.90 2.33 -3.78
N ALA A 141 -13.73 1.95 -4.76
CA ALA A 141 -15.18 1.78 -4.56
C ALA A 141 -15.52 0.53 -3.71
N LEU A 142 -14.56 -0.39 -3.51
CA LEU A 142 -14.74 -1.56 -2.64
C LEU A 142 -14.43 -1.26 -1.16
N SER A 143 -13.90 -0.08 -0.82
CA SER A 143 -13.62 0.33 0.55
C SER A 143 -14.85 0.21 1.46
N GLY A 144 -14.64 -0.29 2.67
CA GLY A 144 -15.71 -0.60 3.63
C GLY A 144 -16.50 -1.88 3.32
N THR A 145 -16.27 -2.52 2.16
CA THR A 145 -16.93 -3.77 1.78
C THR A 145 -16.03 -5.00 2.01
N PRO A 146 -16.60 -6.22 2.15
CA PRO A 146 -15.82 -7.45 2.22
C PRO A 146 -14.95 -7.73 0.96
N PHE A 147 -15.30 -7.14 -0.19
CA PHE A 147 -14.61 -7.38 -1.46
C PHE A 147 -13.19 -6.81 -1.49
N LEU A 148 -12.95 -5.69 -0.79
CA LEU A 148 -11.60 -5.12 -0.70
C LEU A 148 -10.63 -6.10 -0.01
N CYS A 149 -11.09 -6.77 1.05
CA CYS A 149 -10.31 -7.82 1.70
C CYS A 149 -9.98 -8.99 0.76
N TRP A 150 -10.84 -9.31 -0.22
CA TRP A 150 -10.55 -10.36 -1.21
C TRP A 150 -9.48 -9.93 -2.20
N TYR A 151 -9.53 -8.66 -2.64
CA TYR A 151 -8.52 -8.08 -3.51
C TYR A 151 -7.12 -8.14 -2.88
N PHE A 152 -6.96 -7.69 -1.64
CA PHE A 152 -5.65 -7.74 -0.96
C PHE A 152 -5.19 -9.17 -0.64
N ARG A 153 -6.10 -10.11 -0.37
CA ARG A 153 -5.73 -11.54 -0.28
C ARG A 153 -5.20 -12.08 -1.61
N ALA A 154 -5.80 -11.68 -2.74
CA ALA A 154 -5.32 -12.06 -4.06
C ALA A 154 -3.92 -11.47 -4.35
N LEU A 155 -3.61 -10.31 -3.78
CA LEU A 155 -2.26 -9.74 -3.78
C LEU A 155 -1.30 -10.38 -2.76
N GLY A 156 -1.80 -11.23 -1.86
CA GLY A 156 -0.98 -12.03 -0.94
C GLY A 156 -1.07 -11.65 0.54
N ALA A 157 -1.83 -10.60 0.90
CA ALA A 157 -2.04 -10.23 2.29
C ALA A 157 -2.77 -11.34 3.07
N ARG A 158 -2.40 -11.51 4.33
CA ARG A 158 -3.04 -12.47 5.24
C ARG A 158 -4.15 -11.76 6.01
N ILE A 159 -5.39 -11.82 5.54
CA ILE A 159 -6.53 -11.11 6.15
C ILE A 159 -7.53 -12.10 6.73
N GLY A 160 -7.92 -11.87 7.99
CA GLY A 160 -8.87 -12.67 8.76
C GLY A 160 -10.34 -12.49 8.34
N ARG A 161 -11.27 -13.06 9.10
CA ARG A 161 -12.72 -12.97 8.87
C ARG A 161 -13.31 -11.72 9.52
N ARG A 162 -14.37 -11.16 8.92
CA ARG A 162 -15.09 -9.98 9.43
C ARG A 162 -14.19 -8.75 9.68
N VAL A 163 -13.14 -8.59 8.88
CA VAL A 163 -12.28 -7.41 8.93
C VAL A 163 -13.02 -6.23 8.31
N TYR A 164 -13.06 -5.11 9.01
CA TYR A 164 -13.45 -3.82 8.45
C TYR A 164 -12.20 -3.15 7.86
N MET A 165 -12.28 -2.75 6.60
CA MET A 165 -11.15 -2.14 5.89
C MET A 165 -11.66 -1.00 5.02
N GLU A 166 -11.27 0.21 5.39
CA GLU A 166 -11.61 1.45 4.70
C GLU A 166 -10.33 2.15 4.19
N THR A 167 -9.31 1.38 3.85
CA THR A 167 -8.05 1.90 3.30
C THR A 167 -7.53 1.00 2.19
N THR A 168 -6.96 1.61 1.16
CA THR A 168 -6.20 0.95 0.11
C THR A 168 -4.69 1.08 0.32
N ASP A 169 -4.24 1.86 1.30
CA ASP A 169 -2.84 2.20 1.55
C ASP A 169 -2.06 1.04 2.20
N PHE A 170 -1.81 0.00 1.40
CA PHE A 170 -0.98 -1.14 1.76
C PHE A 170 0.30 -1.16 0.91
N SER A 171 1.43 -1.24 1.60
CA SER A 171 2.71 -1.59 0.96
C SER A 171 2.97 -3.10 1.06
N GLU A 172 3.81 -3.63 0.15
CA GLU A 172 4.27 -5.04 0.07
C GLU A 172 3.32 -6.08 0.69
N PHE A 173 2.16 -6.27 0.06
CA PHE A 173 0.97 -6.96 0.59
C PHE A 173 1.23 -8.26 1.38
N ASP A 174 2.15 -9.14 0.95
CA ASP A 174 2.44 -10.42 1.63
C ASP A 174 3.05 -10.25 3.04
N LEU A 175 3.53 -9.04 3.38
CA LEU A 175 4.15 -8.73 4.67
C LEU A 175 3.12 -8.29 5.72
N ALA A 176 1.90 -7.94 5.31
CA ALA A 176 0.83 -7.57 6.23
C ALA A 176 -0.03 -8.77 6.63
N SER A 177 -0.26 -8.90 7.95
CA SER A 177 -1.19 -9.86 8.54
C SER A 177 -2.22 -9.13 9.38
N ILE A 178 -3.49 -9.28 9.03
CA ILE A 178 -4.63 -8.62 9.68
C ILE A 178 -5.54 -9.72 10.24
N GLY A 179 -5.72 -9.74 11.56
CA GLY A 179 -6.47 -10.76 12.28
C GLY A 179 -7.98 -10.63 12.13
N ASP A 180 -8.71 -11.64 12.59
CA ASP A 180 -10.17 -11.65 12.59
C ASP A 180 -10.76 -10.46 13.35
N GLU A 181 -11.83 -9.86 12.84
CA GLU A 181 -12.54 -8.73 13.46
C GLU A 181 -11.67 -7.48 13.70
N ALA A 182 -10.52 -7.37 13.05
CA ALA A 182 -9.73 -6.15 13.05
C ALA A 182 -10.42 -5.04 12.24
N ALA A 183 -10.13 -3.79 12.58
CA ALA A 183 -10.63 -2.60 11.89
C ALA A 183 -9.48 -1.71 11.44
N LEU A 184 -9.39 -1.47 10.13
CA LEU A 184 -8.49 -0.50 9.51
C LEU A 184 -9.35 0.65 8.99
N ASN A 185 -9.29 1.79 9.66
CA ASN A 185 -10.16 2.93 9.36
C ASN A 185 -9.63 3.77 8.18
N ALA A 186 -10.47 4.73 7.74
CA ALA A 186 -10.20 5.61 6.61
C ALA A 186 -8.78 6.19 6.63
N ASP A 187 -8.13 6.18 5.46
CA ASP A 187 -6.81 6.81 5.22
C ASP A 187 -5.67 6.31 6.14
N CYS A 188 -5.84 5.20 6.86
CA CYS A 188 -4.72 4.62 7.59
C CYS A 188 -3.75 3.91 6.65
N THR A 189 -2.46 4.06 6.90
CA THR A 189 -1.41 3.50 6.04
C THR A 189 -0.71 2.33 6.74
N ILE A 190 -0.69 1.18 6.07
CA ILE A 190 0.07 0.00 6.45
C ILE A 190 1.38 -0.01 5.65
N GLN A 191 2.43 0.61 6.21
CA GLN A 191 3.71 0.84 5.54
C GLN A 191 4.75 -0.22 5.94
N THR A 192 4.82 -1.29 5.15
CA THR A 192 5.73 -2.43 5.34
C THR A 192 7.19 -2.18 4.96
N HIS A 193 7.54 -0.98 4.49
CA HIS A 193 8.92 -0.60 4.26
C HIS A 193 9.20 0.87 4.57
N LEU A 194 10.47 1.20 4.81
CA LEU A 194 10.94 2.58 4.83
C LEU A 194 12.29 2.68 4.13
N PHE A 195 12.57 3.82 3.50
CA PHE A 195 13.88 4.13 2.95
C PHE A 195 14.77 4.80 3.99
N GLU A 196 15.77 4.07 4.45
CA GLU A 196 16.81 4.57 5.36
C GLU A 196 18.13 4.62 4.59
N ASP A 197 18.70 5.81 4.43
CA ASP A 197 19.94 6.03 3.68
C ASP A 197 19.93 5.38 2.28
N ARG A 198 18.81 5.54 1.57
CA ARG A 198 18.56 4.97 0.23
C ARG A 198 18.58 3.44 0.19
N VAL A 199 18.34 2.80 1.32
CA VAL A 199 18.08 1.36 1.41
C VAL A 199 16.63 1.17 1.82
N MET A 200 15.87 0.47 0.98
CA MET A 200 14.53 -0.01 1.30
C MET A 200 14.68 -1.15 2.31
N LYS A 201 14.24 -0.92 3.53
CA LYS A 201 14.12 -1.98 4.55
C LYS A 201 12.65 -2.35 4.66
N MET A 202 12.34 -3.63 4.50
CA MET A 202 10.98 -4.14 4.61
C MET A 202 10.89 -5.27 5.61
N ASP A 203 9.84 -5.26 6.42
CA ASP A 203 9.51 -6.32 7.35
C ASP A 203 7.99 -6.41 7.54
N ARG A 204 7.57 -7.33 8.40
CA ARG A 204 6.16 -7.68 8.63
C ARG A 204 5.46 -6.64 9.48
N ILE A 205 4.15 -6.55 9.26
CA ILE A 205 3.20 -5.88 10.15
C ILE A 205 2.16 -6.93 10.53
N ASP A 206 1.99 -7.17 11.82
CA ASP A 206 1.02 -8.13 12.33
C ASP A 206 0.01 -7.43 13.25
N VAL A 207 -1.21 -7.22 12.75
CA VAL A 207 -2.37 -6.78 13.54
C VAL A 207 -3.15 -8.02 13.96
N ALA A 208 -3.12 -8.37 15.24
CA ALA A 208 -3.83 -9.52 15.78
C ALA A 208 -5.36 -9.31 15.77
N PRO A 209 -6.16 -10.36 16.08
CA PRO A 209 -7.62 -10.24 16.09
C PRO A 209 -8.13 -9.07 16.95
N GLN A 210 -9.22 -8.44 16.51
CA GLN A 210 -9.86 -7.30 17.18
C GLN A 210 -8.96 -6.05 17.32
N GLY A 211 -7.80 -6.03 16.65
CA GLY A 211 -6.93 -4.86 16.59
C GLY A 211 -7.59 -3.70 15.81
N LYS A 212 -7.33 -2.46 16.24
CA LYS A 212 -7.92 -1.26 15.64
C LYS A 212 -6.82 -0.29 15.20
N VAL A 213 -6.82 0.10 13.95
CA VAL A 213 -5.92 1.10 13.38
C VAL A 213 -6.77 2.33 13.02
N GLY A 214 -6.58 3.43 13.75
CA GLY A 214 -7.37 4.65 13.65
C GLY A 214 -7.21 5.37 12.32
N ALA A 215 -8.13 6.28 12.02
CA ALA A 215 -8.16 6.98 10.75
C ALA A 215 -6.94 7.89 10.56
N GLY A 216 -6.36 7.91 9.37
CA GLY A 216 -5.15 8.69 9.06
C GLY A 216 -3.92 8.31 9.88
N SER A 217 -3.92 7.15 10.55
CA SER A 217 -2.77 6.65 11.30
C SER A 217 -1.75 5.96 10.39
N LEU A 218 -0.48 5.93 10.81
CA LEU A 218 0.60 5.29 10.08
C LEU A 218 1.19 4.17 10.93
N VAL A 219 1.19 2.94 10.39
CA VAL A 219 1.81 1.77 10.98
C VAL A 219 3.06 1.43 10.19
N LEU A 220 4.24 1.57 10.81
CA LEU A 220 5.52 1.22 10.19
C LEU A 220 5.80 -0.28 10.28
N TYR A 221 6.71 -0.76 9.43
CA TYR A 221 7.20 -2.13 9.40
C TYR A 221 7.82 -2.61 10.71
N ASP A 222 7.97 -3.93 10.86
CA ASP A 222 8.50 -4.57 12.06
C ASP A 222 7.65 -4.26 13.30
N THR A 223 6.33 -4.25 13.15
CA THR A 223 5.40 -3.93 14.25
C THR A 223 4.42 -5.06 14.50
N ARG A 224 4.00 -5.16 15.76
CA ARG A 224 2.98 -6.12 16.20
C ARG A 224 1.95 -5.46 17.09
N MET A 225 0.69 -5.49 16.70
CA MET A 225 -0.43 -5.11 17.55
C MET A 225 -1.07 -6.40 18.06
N GLU A 226 -1.03 -6.63 19.37
CA GLU A 226 -1.64 -7.80 19.98
C GLU A 226 -3.18 -7.69 20.03
N THR A 227 -3.84 -8.78 20.44
CA THR A 227 -5.30 -8.91 20.37
C THR A 227 -6.00 -7.76 21.08
N GLY A 228 -6.92 -7.09 20.38
CA GLY A 228 -7.67 -5.96 20.92
C GLY A 228 -6.87 -4.67 21.13
N ALA A 229 -5.61 -4.59 20.71
CA ALA A 229 -4.83 -3.35 20.78
C ALA A 229 -5.39 -2.31 19.80
N ALA A 230 -5.43 -1.05 20.22
CA ALA A 230 -5.97 0.05 19.44
C ALA A 230 -4.93 1.17 19.27
N LEU A 231 -4.67 1.54 18.02
CA LEU A 231 -3.97 2.76 17.64
C LEU A 231 -5.01 3.82 17.29
N GLY A 232 -4.93 4.98 17.93
CA GLY A 232 -5.84 6.10 17.73
C GLY A 232 -5.68 6.77 16.37
N ASP A 233 -6.59 7.67 16.06
CA ASP A 233 -6.57 8.46 14.82
C ASP A 233 -5.31 9.33 14.77
N LEU A 234 -4.82 9.61 13.54
CA LEU A 234 -3.67 10.47 13.26
C LEU A 234 -2.41 10.11 14.05
N SER A 235 -2.28 8.85 14.46
CA SER A 235 -1.21 8.36 15.32
C SER A 235 -0.15 7.61 14.51
N LEU A 236 1.08 7.54 15.04
CA LEU A 236 2.21 6.87 14.39
C LEU A 236 2.72 5.73 15.27
N LEU A 237 2.54 4.49 14.82
CA LEU A 237 3.18 3.33 15.43
C LEU A 237 4.58 3.16 14.83
N MET A 238 5.62 3.31 15.66
CA MET A 238 6.99 3.28 15.19
C MET A 238 7.44 1.85 14.90
N LYS A 239 8.40 1.71 13.98
CA LYS A 239 9.01 0.41 13.67
C LYS A 239 9.60 -0.26 14.91
N GLY A 240 9.52 -1.58 14.99
CA GLY A 240 10.01 -2.37 16.12
C GLY A 240 9.10 -2.36 17.36
N GLU A 241 8.00 -1.60 17.34
CA GLU A 241 7.10 -1.50 18.50
C GLU A 241 6.07 -2.63 18.54
N VAL A 242 5.73 -3.02 19.77
CA VAL A 242 4.65 -3.96 20.06
C VAL A 242 3.60 -3.26 20.92
N LEU A 243 2.36 -3.23 20.45
CA LEU A 243 1.23 -2.75 21.24
C LEU A 243 0.62 -3.93 22.01
N PRO A 244 0.68 -3.95 23.36
CA PRO A 244 0.18 -5.07 24.15
C PRO A 244 -1.34 -5.26 24.05
N ALA A 245 -1.79 -6.49 24.33
CA ALA A 245 -3.20 -6.85 24.20
C ALA A 245 -4.13 -5.93 25.01
N GLY A 246 -5.26 -5.54 24.41
CA GLY A 246 -6.30 -4.72 25.04
C GLY A 246 -5.88 -3.30 25.44
N THR A 247 -4.76 -2.79 24.93
CA THR A 247 -4.28 -1.43 25.23
C THR A 247 -4.63 -0.44 24.11
N ALA A 248 -4.88 0.82 24.48
CA ALA A 248 -5.07 1.92 23.53
C ALA A 248 -3.86 2.83 23.50
N TRP A 249 -3.48 3.31 22.32
CA TRP A 249 -2.30 4.14 22.07
C TRP A 249 -2.64 5.30 21.14
N GLU A 250 -2.06 6.46 21.34
CA GLU A 250 -2.31 7.65 20.50
C GLU A 250 -1.10 8.59 20.42
N GLY A 251 -1.07 9.41 19.38
CA GLY A 251 -0.07 10.46 19.17
C GLY A 251 1.02 10.09 18.16
N VAL A 252 1.93 11.03 17.96
CA VAL A 252 3.06 10.89 17.04
C VAL A 252 4.36 11.19 17.79
N PRO A 253 5.17 10.16 18.11
CA PRO A 253 4.83 8.73 18.11
C PRO A 253 3.74 8.35 19.09
N ALA A 254 3.14 7.18 18.87
CA ALA A 254 2.08 6.66 19.69
C ALA A 254 2.57 6.36 21.12
N ARG A 255 1.79 6.77 22.12
CA ARG A 255 1.98 6.45 23.53
C ARG A 255 0.72 5.87 24.10
N ARG A 256 0.86 5.00 25.10
CA ARG A 256 -0.30 4.38 25.76
C ARG A 256 -1.23 5.47 26.30
N ARG A 257 -2.49 5.43 25.88
CA ARG A 257 -3.56 6.26 26.43
C ARG A 257 -3.81 5.79 27.86
N VAL A 258 -3.66 6.71 28.81
CA VAL A 258 -4.10 6.49 30.19
C VAL A 258 -5.54 6.98 30.23
N GLU A 259 -6.49 6.09 30.52
CA GLU A 259 -7.89 6.50 30.71
C GLU A 259 -7.92 7.55 31.82
N ALA A 260 -8.47 8.73 31.51
CA ALA A 260 -8.79 9.71 32.53
C ALA A 260 -9.89 9.11 33.41
N SER A 261 -9.55 8.80 34.66
CA SER A 261 -10.48 8.34 35.71
C SER A 261 -11.62 9.32 35.94
#